data_AF-A0A1A7RCT6-F1
#
_entry.id   AF-A0A1A7RCT6-F1
#
_cell.length_a   1.000
_cell.length_b   1.000
_cell.length_c   1.000
_cell.angle_alpha   90.00
_cell.angle_beta   90.00
_cell.angle_gamma   90.00
#
_symmetry.space_group_name_H-M   'P 1'
#
loop_
_entity.id
_entity.type
_entity.pdbx_description
1 polymer ?
#
loop_
_entity_poly.entity_id
_entity_poly.type
_entity_poly.pdbx_seq_one_letter_code
_entity_poly.pdbx_strand_id
1 'polypeptide(L)'
;MTVLVKVTGCVAVLVATFLLGACTETSHLKVEKYNTLQEATTALNLENEKIDLYIAELGQAKTDTEKKHLACDKIPKQYDYVLALVDANQHLMTDDDQTVQAQFKQMALEQKARFTSSLWCK
;
A
#
# COMPACT_ATOMS: atom_id res chain seq x y z
N MET A 1 32.97 48.01 27.76
CA MET A 1 31.69 48.62 28.15
C MET A 1 30.58 48.02 27.28
N THR A 2 29.85 47.09 27.89
CA THR A 2 28.38 47.01 27.93
C THR A 2 27.50 47.51 26.76
N VAL A 3 26.78 46.51 26.19
CA VAL A 3 25.35 46.45 25.75
C VAL A 3 24.89 47.26 24.54
N LEU A 4 24.40 46.59 23.48
CA LEU A 4 22.94 46.48 23.24
C LEU A 4 22.57 45.49 22.13
N VAL A 5 21.77 44.49 22.52
CA VAL A 5 20.96 43.62 21.65
C VAL A 5 19.57 44.25 21.48
N LYS A 6 19.04 44.27 20.25
CA LYS A 6 17.59 44.22 19.89
C LYS A 6 17.49 44.10 18.36
N VAL A 7 17.36 42.89 17.80
CA VAL A 7 16.09 42.21 17.46
C VAL A 7 15.11 43.10 16.70
N THR A 8 15.03 42.97 15.38
CA THR A 8 13.75 42.87 14.65
C THR A 8 14.00 42.41 13.21
N GLY A 9 13.35 41.32 12.80
CA GLY A 9 13.36 40.87 11.40
C GLY A 9 13.19 39.37 11.27
N CYS A 10 12.02 38.86 11.63
CA CYS A 10 11.59 37.51 11.25
C CYS A 10 11.51 37.43 9.73
N VAL A 11 12.62 37.05 9.08
CA VAL A 11 12.58 36.56 7.71
C VAL A 11 12.07 35.13 7.80
N ALA A 12 10.76 35.00 7.63
CA ALA A 12 10.09 33.74 7.43
C ALA A 12 10.70 33.05 6.20
N VAL A 13 11.60 32.10 6.44
CA VAL A 13 12.03 31.14 5.43
C VAL A 13 10.83 30.20 5.24
N LEU A 14 9.97 30.57 4.31
CA LEU A 14 8.93 29.71 3.74
C LEU A 14 9.64 28.51 3.10
N VAL A 15 9.75 27.43 3.87
CA VAL A 15 10.05 26.10 3.35
C VAL A 15 8.82 25.66 2.55
N ALA A 16 8.79 26.03 1.27
CA ALA A 16 7.89 25.44 0.31
C ALA A 16 8.41 24.03 0.02
N THR A 17 8.03 23.07 0.87
CA THR A 17 8.09 21.65 0.53
C THR A 17 7.16 21.43 -0.65
N PHE A 18 7.74 21.40 -1.84
CA PHE A 18 7.14 20.77 -3.00
C PHE A 18 6.87 19.31 -2.62
N LEU A 19 5.67 19.05 -2.10
CA LEU A 19 5.04 17.75 -2.22
C LEU A 19 4.81 17.55 -3.71
N LEU A 20 5.86 17.12 -4.41
CA LEU A 20 5.72 16.21 -5.53
C LEU A 20 5.07 14.97 -4.93
N GLY A 21 3.75 15.03 -4.76
CA GLY A 21 2.94 13.84 -4.65
C GLY A 21 3.30 13.06 -5.90
N ALA A 22 4.16 12.05 -5.73
CA ALA A 22 4.32 11.03 -6.72
C ALA A 22 2.91 10.57 -7.02
N CYS A 23 2.40 10.93 -8.20
CA CYS A 23 1.33 10.19 -8.83
C CYS A 23 1.90 8.79 -8.97
N THR A 24 1.77 7.98 -7.93
CA THR A 24 1.97 6.55 -8.01
C THR A 24 1.04 6.11 -9.11
N GLU A 25 1.61 5.55 -10.17
CA GLU A 25 0.85 4.89 -11.23
C GLU A 25 -0.17 4.00 -10.53
N THR A 26 -1.44 4.39 -10.60
CA THR A 26 -2.53 3.57 -10.14
C THR A 26 -2.47 2.36 -11.06
N SER A 27 -2.09 1.21 -10.49
CA SER A 27 -2.02 -0.04 -11.23
C SER A 27 -3.29 -0.16 -12.07
N HIS A 28 -3.16 -0.23 -13.40
CA HIS A 28 -4.26 -0.40 -14.35
C HIS A 28 -4.92 -1.79 -14.24
N LEU A 29 -4.92 -2.39 -13.05
CA LEU A 29 -5.67 -3.59 -12.74
C LEU A 29 -7.14 -3.22 -12.77
N LYS A 30 -7.86 -3.77 -13.75
CA LYS A 30 -9.31 -3.64 -13.83
C LYS A 30 -9.92 -4.53 -12.74
N VAL A 31 -10.39 -3.89 -11.68
CA VAL A 31 -11.10 -4.53 -10.56
C VAL A 31 -12.54 -4.03 -10.51
N GLU A 32 -13.41 -4.83 -9.89
CA GLU A 32 -14.83 -4.51 -9.80
C GLU A 32 -15.09 -3.33 -8.86
N LYS A 33 -15.97 -2.43 -9.30
CA LYS A 33 -16.51 -1.34 -8.49
C LYS A 33 -17.91 -1.73 -8.01
N TYR A 34 -18.03 -1.98 -6.72
CA TYR A 34 -19.26 -2.46 -6.12
C TYR A 34 -20.22 -1.32 -5.74
N ASN A 35 -21.49 -1.68 -5.61
CA ASN A 35 -22.55 -0.75 -5.23
C ASN A 35 -22.74 -0.66 -3.72
N THR A 36 -22.33 -1.69 -2.98
CA THR A 36 -22.50 -1.77 -1.53
C THR A 36 -21.20 -2.08 -0.80
N LEU A 37 -21.08 -1.57 0.44
CA LEU A 37 -19.93 -1.86 1.31
C LEU A 37 -19.80 -3.36 1.61
N GLN A 38 -20.93 -4.07 1.73
CA GLN A 38 -20.93 -5.51 2.00
C GLN A 38 -20.29 -6.29 0.86
N GLU A 39 -20.68 -6.03 -0.39
CA GLU A 39 -20.10 -6.70 -1.57
C GLU A 39 -18.60 -6.40 -1.70
N ALA A 40 -18.22 -5.13 -1.54
CA ALA A 40 -16.81 -4.72 -1.58
C ALA A 40 -15.99 -5.41 -0.48
N THR A 41 -16.53 -5.51 0.73
CA THR A 41 -15.88 -6.18 1.87
C THR A 41 -15.75 -7.68 1.64
N THR A 42 -16.80 -8.35 1.15
CA THR A 42 -16.75 -9.77 0.81
C THR A 42 -15.68 -10.05 -0.26
N ALA A 43 -15.63 -9.24 -1.31
CA ALA A 43 -14.61 -9.37 -2.34
C ALA A 43 -13.21 -9.13 -1.76
N LEU A 44 -13.03 -8.07 -0.96
CA LEU A 44 -11.74 -7.76 -0.34
C LEU A 44 -11.24 -8.89 0.56
N ASN A 45 -12.12 -9.48 1.37
CA ASN A 45 -11.77 -10.61 2.23
C ASN A 45 -11.36 -11.83 1.41
N LEU A 46 -12.11 -12.17 0.36
CA LEU A 46 -11.77 -13.30 -0.52
C LEU A 46 -10.40 -13.11 -1.20
N GLU A 47 -10.08 -11.89 -1.62
CA GLU A 47 -8.78 -11.60 -2.23
C GLU A 47 -7.63 -11.58 -1.22
N ASN A 48 -7.89 -11.22 0.03
CA ASN A 48 -6.92 -11.36 1.13
C ASN A 48 -6.69 -12.83 1.50
N GLU A 49 -7.73 -13.66 1.55
CA GLU A 49 -7.60 -15.10 1.82
C GLU A 49 -6.71 -15.80 0.79
N LYS A 50 -6.72 -15.35 -0.48
CA LYS A 50 -5.78 -15.87 -1.50
C LYS A 50 -4.32 -15.58 -1.15
N ILE A 51 -4.02 -14.45 -0.51
CA ILE A 51 -2.67 -14.13 -0.03
C ILE A 51 -2.25 -15.14 1.03
N ASP A 52 -3.12 -15.41 2.01
CA ASP A 52 -2.85 -16.39 3.07
C ASP A 52 -2.62 -17.80 2.49
N LEU A 53 -3.41 -18.20 1.49
CA LEU A 53 -3.22 -19.45 0.76
C LEU A 53 -1.86 -19.50 0.06
N TYR A 54 -1.47 -18.45 -0.66
CA TYR A 54 -0.17 -18.40 -1.34
C TYR A 54 1.01 -18.38 -0.35
N ILE A 55 0.86 -17.75 0.81
CA ILE A 55 1.86 -17.79 1.88
C ILE A 55 1.99 -19.20 2.45
N ALA A 56 0.87 -19.90 2.67
CA ALA A 56 0.87 -21.29 3.11
C ALA A 56 1.53 -22.21 2.07
N GLU A 57 1.20 -22.04 0.79
CA GLU A 57 1.85 -22.74 -0.34
C GLU A 57 3.35 -22.47 -0.38
N LEU A 58 3.77 -21.22 -0.15
CA LEU A 58 5.19 -20.84 -0.08
C LEU A 58 5.91 -21.57 1.05
N GLY A 59 5.27 -21.72 2.21
CA GLY A 59 5.81 -22.49 3.34
C GLY A 59 5.95 -23.99 3.05
N GLN A 60 5.22 -24.52 2.07
CA GLN A 60 5.24 -25.93 1.66
C GLN A 60 6.04 -26.19 0.37
N ALA A 61 6.44 -25.14 -0.34
CA ALA A 61 7.15 -25.23 -1.61
C ALA A 61 8.51 -25.95 -1.46
N LYS A 62 8.75 -26.93 -2.34
CA LYS A 62 9.92 -27.83 -2.23
C LYS A 62 11.08 -27.37 -3.10
N THR A 63 10.80 -26.61 -4.14
CA THR A 63 11.79 -26.14 -5.10
C THR A 63 11.97 -24.63 -5.04
N ASP A 64 13.17 -24.16 -5.39
CA ASP A 64 13.43 -22.72 -5.45
C ASP A 64 12.63 -22.03 -6.56
N THR A 65 12.31 -22.77 -7.63
CA THR A 65 11.42 -22.28 -8.70
C THR A 65 10.01 -22.01 -8.18
N GLU A 66 9.43 -22.93 -7.41
CA GLU A 66 8.11 -22.73 -6.79
C GLU A 66 8.13 -21.57 -5.80
N LYS A 67 9.16 -21.51 -4.94
CA LYS A 67 9.33 -20.40 -3.98
C LYS A 67 9.43 -19.07 -4.68
N LYS A 68 10.23 -18.98 -5.76
CA LYS A 68 10.39 -17.77 -6.56
C LYS A 68 9.06 -17.37 -7.22
N HIS A 69 8.35 -18.31 -7.83
CA HIS A 69 7.06 -18.00 -8.45
C HIS A 69 6.02 -17.49 -7.44
N LEU A 70 5.96 -18.10 -6.26
CA LEU A 70 5.05 -17.68 -5.20
C LEU A 70 5.44 -16.32 -4.60
N ALA A 71 6.70 -16.17 -4.18
CA ALA A 71 7.18 -14.98 -3.49
C ALA A 71 7.34 -13.76 -4.40
N CYS A 72 7.74 -13.94 -5.66
CA CYS A 72 8.07 -12.82 -6.54
C CYS A 72 6.93 -12.43 -7.48
N ASP A 73 6.06 -13.39 -7.84
CA ASP A 73 4.99 -13.14 -8.80
C ASP A 73 3.62 -13.18 -8.12
N LYS A 74 3.21 -14.34 -7.57
CA LYS A 74 1.82 -14.54 -7.12
C LYS A 74 1.45 -13.66 -5.94
N ILE A 75 2.23 -13.70 -4.86
CA ILE A 75 1.92 -12.95 -3.64
C ILE A 75 1.95 -11.43 -3.90
N PRO A 76 3.00 -10.86 -4.53
CA PRO A 76 3.02 -9.43 -4.81
C PRO A 76 1.89 -8.96 -5.73
N LYS A 77 1.55 -9.75 -6.76
CA LYS A 77 0.44 -9.44 -7.67
C LYS A 77 -0.92 -9.49 -6.95
N GLN A 78 -1.07 -10.40 -5.98
CA GLN A 78 -2.31 -10.48 -5.19
C GLN A 78 -2.47 -9.26 -4.26
N TYR A 79 -1.37 -8.75 -3.67
CA TYR A 79 -1.39 -7.47 -2.97
C TYR A 79 -1.78 -6.30 -3.89
N ASP A 80 -1.31 -6.29 -5.14
CA ASP A 80 -1.73 -5.26 -6.11
C ASP A 80 -3.23 -5.32 -6.40
N TYR A 81 -3.80 -6.52 -6.49
CA TYR A 81 -5.24 -6.70 -6.69
C TYR A 81 -6.05 -6.19 -5.49
N VAL A 82 -5.61 -6.52 -4.27
CA VAL A 82 -6.22 -6.04 -3.02
C VAL A 82 -6.18 -4.50 -2.94
N LEU A 83 -5.02 -3.90 -3.22
CA LEU A 83 -4.85 -2.44 -3.23
C LEU A 83 -5.74 -1.77 -4.29
N ALA A 84 -5.77 -2.30 -5.50
CA ALA A 84 -6.63 -1.79 -6.56
C ALA A 84 -8.11 -1.87 -6.17
N LEU A 85 -8.52 -2.97 -5.52
CA LEU A 85 -9.91 -3.16 -5.08
C LEU A 85 -10.31 -2.15 -4.01
N VAL A 86 -9.41 -1.86 -3.07
CA VAL A 86 -9.61 -0.80 -2.07
C VAL A 86 -9.78 0.56 -2.74
N ASP A 87 -8.95 0.88 -3.73
CA ASP A 87 -9.00 2.16 -4.45
C ASP A 87 -10.25 2.32 -5.32
N ALA A 88 -10.67 1.25 -6.01
CA ALA A 88 -11.86 1.27 -6.84
C ALA A 88 -13.15 1.47 -6.04
N ASN A 89 -13.14 1.11 -4.75
CA ASN A 89 -14.31 1.10 -3.87
C ASN A 89 -14.27 2.18 -2.79
N GLN A 90 -13.33 3.12 -2.85
CA GLN A 90 -13.22 4.24 -1.91
C GLN A 90 -14.47 5.13 -1.84
N HIS A 91 -15.32 5.13 -2.89
CA HIS A 91 -16.58 5.89 -2.91
C HIS A 91 -17.62 5.37 -1.91
N LEU A 92 -17.43 4.18 -1.36
CA LEU A 92 -18.30 3.57 -0.35
C LEU A 92 -17.88 3.91 1.09
N MET A 93 -16.75 4.61 1.25
CA MET A 93 -16.14 4.89 2.55
C MET A 93 -16.52 6.28 3.07
N THR A 94 -16.64 6.40 4.40
CA THR A 94 -16.76 7.69 5.08
C THR A 94 -15.39 8.33 5.26
N ASP A 95 -15.34 9.61 5.66
CA ASP A 95 -14.08 10.30 5.94
C ASP A 95 -13.29 9.64 7.10
N ASP A 96 -13.99 9.10 8.10
CA ASP A 96 -13.37 8.38 9.21
C ASP A 96 -12.71 7.07 8.72
N ASP A 97 -13.31 6.39 7.74
CA ASP A 97 -12.78 5.16 7.14
C ASP A 97 -11.51 5.41 6.31
N GLN A 98 -11.35 6.61 5.73
CA GLN A 98 -10.20 6.93 4.86
C GLN A 98 -8.86 6.82 5.60
N THR A 99 -8.82 7.17 6.90
CA THR A 99 -7.58 7.05 7.68
C THR A 99 -7.20 5.58 7.87
N VAL A 100 -8.18 4.73 8.19
CA VAL A 100 -7.97 3.28 8.34
C VAL A 100 -7.59 2.66 7.00
N GLN A 101 -8.22 3.09 5.91
CA GLN A 101 -7.91 2.65 4.55
C GLN A 101 -6.46 3.00 4.17
N ALA A 102 -6.01 4.22 4.46
CA ALA A 102 -4.64 4.64 4.18
C ALA A 102 -3.62 3.79 4.95
N GLN A 103 -3.89 3.49 6.23
CA GLN A 103 -3.06 2.60 7.05
C GLN A 103 -3.03 1.17 6.48
N PHE A 104 -4.19 0.64 6.07
CA PHE A 104 -4.27 -0.66 5.43
C PHE A 104 -3.44 -0.71 4.14
N LYS A 105 -3.59 0.29 3.25
CA LYS A 105 -2.83 0.38 2.01
C LYS A 105 -1.32 0.42 2.27
N GLN A 106 -0.89 1.22 3.22
CA GLN A 106 0.51 1.30 3.61
C GLN A 106 1.03 -0.05 4.11
N MET A 107 0.28 -0.74 4.97
CA MET A 107 0.64 -2.06 5.46
C MET A 107 0.73 -3.10 4.32
N ALA A 108 -0.24 -3.11 3.41
CA ALA A 108 -0.23 -4.01 2.26
C ALA A 108 0.97 -3.75 1.33
N LEU A 109 1.33 -2.49 1.10
CA LEU A 109 2.53 -2.12 0.35
C LEU A 109 3.82 -2.58 1.05
N GLU A 110 3.90 -2.43 2.37
CA GLU A 110 5.05 -2.91 3.16
C GLU A 110 5.17 -4.43 3.11
N GLN A 111 4.06 -5.17 3.22
CA GLN A 111 4.08 -6.63 3.10
C GLN A 111 4.50 -7.05 1.69
N LYS A 112 3.94 -6.43 0.63
CA LYS A 112 4.37 -6.65 -0.75
C LYS A 112 5.87 -6.42 -0.91
N ALA A 113 6.40 -5.34 -0.34
CA ALA A 113 7.82 -5.01 -0.40
C ALA A 113 8.70 -6.09 0.25
N ARG A 114 8.26 -6.71 1.35
CA ARG A 114 9.01 -7.81 2.00
C ARG A 114 9.18 -9.03 1.08
N PHE A 115 8.16 -9.35 0.30
CA PHE A 115 8.23 -10.46 -0.66
C PHE A 115 9.12 -10.13 -1.85
N THR A 116 8.89 -8.98 -2.49
CA THR A 116 9.68 -8.53 -3.66
C THR A 116 11.15 -8.24 -3.34
N SER A 117 11.49 -7.92 -2.08
CA SER A 117 12.87 -7.73 -1.62
C SER A 117 13.53 -8.99 -1.05
N SER A 118 12.82 -10.12 -1.05
CA SER A 118 13.33 -11.39 -0.54
C SER A 118 14.48 -11.94 -1.39
N LEU A 119 15.27 -12.86 -0.82
CA LEU A 119 16.39 -13.50 -1.53
C LEU A 119 15.96 -14.29 -2.76
N TRP A 120 14.70 -14.74 -2.83
CA TRP A 120 14.17 -15.47 -4.00
C TRP A 120 13.94 -14.55 -5.20
N CYS A 121 13.81 -13.24 -4.97
CA CYS A 121 13.45 -12.23 -5.98
C CYS A 121 14.62 -11.34 -6.41
N LYS A 122 15.82 -11.58 -5.86
CA LYS A 122 17.07 -10.88 -6.22
C LYS A 122 17.85 -11.62 -7.30
#